data_AF-A0A1H8BP90-F1
#
_entry.id   AF-A0A1H8BP90-F1
#
_cell.length_a   1.000
_cell.length_b   1.000
_cell.length_c   1.000
_cell.angle_alpha   90.00
_cell.angle_beta   90.00
_cell.angle_gamma   90.00
#
_symmetry.space_group_name_H-M   'P 1'
#
loop_
_entity.id
_entity.type
_entity.pdbx_description
1 polymer ?
#
loop_
_entity_poly.entity_id
_entity_poly.type
_entity_poly.pdbx_seq_one_letter_code
_entity_poly.pdbx_strand_id
1 'polypeptide(L)'
;MDRTILHVDLNNFYPSVECLHRLEMRGQPVAVGEDVEQPHRIILAKNYIAKRYDVKTDDVIWQAKQKCPNLIVLPPLSASLVIRPAKS
;
A
#
# COMPACT_ATOMS: atom_id res chain seq x y z
N MET A 1 -1.86 36.04 18.75
CA MET A 1 -2.28 34.65 18.97
C MET A 1 -1.87 33.90 17.72
N ASP A 2 -0.84 33.05 17.83
CA ASP A 2 -0.24 32.40 16.66
C ASP A 2 -1.11 31.26 16.14
N ARG A 3 -1.17 31.09 14.81
CA ARG A 3 -1.87 29.96 14.20
C ARG A 3 -1.03 28.69 14.34
N THR A 4 -1.60 27.68 14.97
CA THR A 4 -1.06 26.32 14.95
C THR A 4 -1.66 25.54 13.78
N ILE A 5 -0.82 24.93 12.95
CA ILE A 5 -1.24 24.02 11.87
C ILE A 5 -0.77 22.61 12.25
N LEU A 6 -1.72 21.67 12.34
CA LEU A 6 -1.44 20.25 12.60
C LEU A 6 -1.48 19.46 11.29
N HIS A 7 -0.39 18.77 10.98
CA HIS A 7 -0.28 17.84 9.86
C HIS A 7 -0.29 16.40 10.39
N VAL A 8 -1.12 15.54 9.80
CA VAL A 8 -1.21 14.12 10.15
C VAL A 8 -1.02 13.30 8.88
N ASP A 9 -0.09 12.34 8.94
CA ASP A 9 0.22 11.42 7.86
C ASP A 9 0.10 9.97 8.34
N LEU A 10 -0.39 9.08 7.46
CA LEU A 10 -0.62 7.68 7.78
C LEU A 10 0.42 6.79 7.13
N ASN A 11 1.22 6.11 7.96
CA ASN A 11 2.24 5.18 7.49
C ASN A 11 1.65 4.01 6.69
N ASN A 12 2.16 3.81 5.47
CA ASN A 12 1.84 2.67 4.63
C ASN A 12 0.31 2.48 4.47
N PHE A 13 -0.43 3.57 4.33
CA PHE A 13 -1.89 3.59 4.49
C PHE A 13 -2.64 2.48 3.75
N TYR A 14 -2.53 2.44 2.41
CA TYR A 14 -3.23 1.43 1.60
C TYR A 14 -2.94 -0.02 2.03
N PRO A 15 -1.69 -0.50 2.07
CA PRO A 15 -1.42 -1.88 2.50
C PRO A 15 -1.78 -2.13 3.96
N SER A 16 -1.76 -1.12 4.84
CA SER A 16 -2.27 -1.25 6.22
C SER A 16 -3.78 -1.50 6.26
N VAL A 17 -4.55 -0.80 5.40
CA VAL A 17 -5.99 -1.02 5.25
C VAL A 17 -6.27 -2.42 4.66
N GLU A 18 -5.54 -2.83 3.63
CA GLU A 18 -5.67 -4.17 3.04
C GLU A 18 -5.41 -5.28 4.07
N CYS A 19 -4.35 -5.17 4.88
CA CYS A 19 -4.01 -6.13 5.93
C CYS A 19 -4.98 -6.12 7.13
N LEU A 20 -5.81 -5.08 7.26
CA LEU A 20 -6.89 -5.05 8.23
C LEU A 20 -8.08 -5.90 7.76
N HIS A 21 -8.38 -5.88 6.47
CA HIS A 21 -9.48 -6.63 5.86
C HIS A 21 -9.14 -8.08 5.51
N ARG A 22 -7.86 -8.38 5.25
CA ARG A 22 -7.35 -9.72 4.90
C ARG A 22 -6.25 -10.13 5.87
N LEU A 23 -6.67 -10.74 6.98
CA LEU A 23 -5.78 -11.09 8.10
C LEU A 23 -4.66 -12.04 7.69
N GLU A 24 -4.89 -12.89 6.68
CA GLU A 24 -3.95 -13.84 6.13
C GLU A 24 -2.68 -13.18 5.54
N MET A 25 -2.76 -11.91 5.14
CA MET A 25 -1.61 -11.17 4.59
C MET A 25 -0.78 -10.46 5.66
N ARG A 26 -1.21 -10.49 6.93
CA ARG A 26 -0.41 -9.94 8.03
C ARG A 26 0.89 -10.73 8.15
N GLY A 27 2.01 -10.01 8.27
CA GLY A 27 3.33 -10.63 8.31
C GLY A 27 3.91 -11.01 6.95
N GLN A 28 3.21 -10.73 5.84
CA GLN A 28 3.70 -10.98 4.48
C GLN A 28 4.18 -9.68 3.81
N PRO A 29 5.09 -9.73 2.82
CA PRO A 29 5.41 -8.57 2.00
C PRO A 29 4.21 -8.22 1.11
N VAL A 30 3.60 -7.06 1.35
CA VAL A 30 2.39 -6.61 0.66
C VAL A 30 2.62 -5.25 0.03
N ALA A 31 2.14 -5.09 -1.20
CA ALA A 31 2.07 -3.84 -1.92
C ALA A 31 0.70 -3.64 -2.57
N VAL A 32 0.38 -2.39 -2.84
CA VAL A 32 -0.80 -1.96 -3.60
C VAL A 32 -0.31 -1.33 -4.89
N GLY A 33 -0.88 -1.76 -6.01
CA GLY A 33 -0.56 -1.31 -7.34
C GLY A 33 -1.79 -1.36 -8.23
N GLU A 34 -1.85 -0.52 -9.25
CA GLU A 34 -2.90 -0.61 -10.27
C GLU A 34 -2.74 -1.87 -11.12
N ASP A 35 -3.86 -2.39 -11.63
CA ASP A 35 -3.99 -3.49 -12.59
C ASP A 35 -2.78 -4.45 -12.67
N VAL A 36 -2.78 -5.44 -11.79
CA VAL A 36 -1.67 -6.37 -11.54
C VAL A 36 -1.25 -7.21 -12.76
N GLU A 37 -2.09 -7.25 -13.80
CA GLU A 37 -1.83 -8.00 -15.04
C GLU A 37 -1.12 -7.16 -16.11
N GLN A 38 -1.01 -5.84 -15.93
CA GLN A 38 -0.36 -4.96 -16.91
C GLN A 38 1.14 -4.78 -16.61
N PRO A 39 2.04 -5.03 -17.59
CA PRO A 39 3.48 -5.10 -17.36
C PRO A 39 4.15 -3.74 -17.05
N HIS A 40 3.46 -2.62 -17.26
CA HIS A 40 4.00 -1.27 -17.05
C HIS A 40 3.54 -0.60 -15.76
N ARG A 41 2.69 -1.29 -14.97
CA ARG A 41 2.11 -0.70 -13.76
C ARG A 41 3.12 -0.66 -12.62
N ILE A 42 2.92 0.31 -11.73
CA ILE A 42 3.83 0.65 -10.65
C ILE A 42 3.26 0.32 -9.27
N ILE A 43 4.15 0.23 -8.28
CA ILE A 43 3.79 0.15 -6.86
C ILE A 43 3.37 1.53 -6.35
N LEU A 44 2.10 1.67 -5.94
CA LEU A 44 1.55 2.88 -5.32
C LEU A 44 1.93 2.99 -3.84
N ALA A 45 1.89 1.86 -3.13
CA ALA A 45 2.23 1.78 -1.73
C ALA A 45 2.68 0.36 -1.36
N LYS A 46 3.41 0.23 -0.25
CA LYS A 46 3.98 -1.05 0.23
C LYS A 46 4.01 -1.06 1.75
N ASN A 47 3.97 -2.22 2.39
CA ASN A 47 4.16 -2.32 3.83
C ASN A 47 5.66 -2.32 4.21
N TYR A 48 5.94 -2.26 5.51
CA TYR A 48 7.32 -2.28 6.00
C TYR A 48 8.07 -3.56 5.64
N ILE A 49 7.38 -4.69 5.50
CA ILE A 49 8.00 -5.98 5.16
C ILE A 49 8.52 -5.93 3.73
N ALA A 50 7.68 -5.50 2.77
CA ALA A 50 8.09 -5.28 1.39
C ALA A 50 9.22 -4.23 1.28
N LYS A 51 9.18 -3.17 2.10
CA LYS A 51 10.27 -2.16 2.16
C LYS A 51 11.63 -2.76 2.54
N ARG A 52 11.68 -3.82 3.37
CA ARG A 52 12.93 -4.51 3.74
C ARG A 52 13.58 -5.24 2.56
N TYR A 53 12.82 -5.55 1.51
CA TYR A 53 13.31 -6.13 0.26
C TYR A 53 13.66 -5.09 -0.80
N ASP A 54 13.86 -3.81 -0.44
CA ASP A 54 14.13 -2.69 -1.36
C ASP A 54 13.04 -2.45 -2.43
N VAL A 55 11.82 -2.95 -2.22
CA VAL A 55 10.66 -2.52 -3.02
C VAL A 55 10.44 -1.03 -2.75
N LYS A 56 10.27 -0.23 -3.79
CA LYS A 56 10.07 1.23 -3.73
C LYS A 56 8.71 1.61 -4.27
N THR A 57 8.28 2.81 -3.93
CA THR A 57 7.13 3.43 -4.61
C THR A 57 7.62 3.80 -6.01
N ASP A 58 6.75 3.69 -7.01
CA ASP A 58 7.07 3.89 -8.43
C ASP A 58 7.94 2.80 -9.09
N ASP A 59 8.35 1.76 -8.33
CA ASP A 59 8.90 0.55 -8.95
C ASP A 59 7.86 -0.06 -9.87
N VAL A 60 8.27 -0.49 -11.07
CA VAL A 60 7.41 -1.31 -11.93
C VAL A 60 7.17 -2.66 -11.22
N ILE A 61 5.94 -3.18 -11.28
CA ILE A 61 5.53 -4.41 -10.56
C ILE A 61 6.48 -5.57 -10.84
N TRP A 62 6.94 -5.75 -12.09
CA TRP A 62 7.88 -6.83 -12.42
C TRP A 62 9.23 -6.67 -11.73
N GLN A 63 9.75 -5.44 -11.60
CA GLN A 63 11.00 -5.16 -10.88
C GLN A 63 10.81 -5.40 -9.38
N ALA A 64 9.68 -4.97 -8.82
CA ALA A 64 9.36 -5.21 -7.41
C ALA A 64 9.29 -6.72 -7.11
N LYS A 65 8.70 -7.52 -8.00
CA LYS A 65 8.67 -8.99 -7.89
C LYS A 65 10.05 -9.64 -8.04
N GLN A 66 10.97 -9.06 -8.83
CA GLN A 66 12.36 -9.54 -8.86
C GLN A 66 13.08 -9.31 -7.53
N LYS A 67 12.84 -8.17 -6.87
CA LYS A 67 13.41 -7.86 -5.56
C LYS A 67 12.80 -8.70 -4.43
N CYS A 68 11.50 -8.98 -4.54
CA CYS A 68 10.74 -9.75 -3.55
C CYS A 68 9.85 -10.79 -4.28
N PRO A 69 10.35 -12.01 -4.52
CA PRO A 69 9.61 -13.05 -5.26
C PRO A 69 8.25 -13.41 -4.66
N ASN A 70 8.12 -13.27 -3.34
CA ASN A 70 6.88 -13.56 -2.59
C ASN A 70 5.99 -12.31 -2.41
N LEU A 71 6.25 -11.21 -3.13
CA LEU A 71 5.49 -9.97 -3.00
C LEU A 71 4.04 -10.17 -3.44
N ILE A 72 3.12 -9.94 -2.51
CA ILE A 72 1.69 -9.88 -2.81
C ILE A 72 1.38 -8.47 -3.28
N VAL A 73 0.88 -8.33 -4.51
CA VAL A 73 0.43 -7.06 -5.06
C VAL A 73 -1.08 -7.09 -5.19
N LEU A 74 -1.75 -6.13 -4.57
CA LEU A 74 -3.20 -6.02 -4.54
C LEU A 74 -3.65 -4.80 -5.36
N PRO A 75 -4.81 -4.90 -6.03
CA PRO A 75 -5.45 -3.69 -6.55
C PRO A 75 -5.85 -2.79 -5.36
N PRO A 76 -5.87 -1.46 -5.55
CA PRO A 76 -6.41 -0.58 -4.51
C PRO A 76 -7.87 -0.96 -4.24
N LEU A 77 -8.24 -1.16 -2.97
CA LEU A 77 -9.65 -1.25 -2.60
C LEU A 77 -10.40 -0.02 -3.11
N SER A 78 -11.65 -0.20 -3.54
CA SER A 78 -12.53 0.92 -3.93
C SER A 78 -12.47 2.03 -2.88
N ALA A 79 -12.17 3.26 -3.32
CA ALA A 79 -11.96 4.43 -2.45
C ALA A 79 -13.12 4.66 -1.46
N SER A 80 -14.33 4.22 -1.81
CA SER A 80 -15.52 4.26 -0.96
C SER A 80 -15.38 3.52 0.38
N LEU A 81 -14.52 2.51 0.47
CA LEU A 81 -14.29 1.77 1.72
C LEU A 81 -13.27 2.45 2.63
N VAL A 82 -12.36 3.23 2.05
CA VAL A 82 -11.16 3.77 2.69
C VAL A 82 -11.44 5.10 3.39
N ILE A 83 -12.30 5.95 2.79
CA ILE A 83 -12.79 7.18 3.41
C ILE A 83 -14.28 7.00 3.67
N ARG A 84 -14.60 6.35 4.78
CA ARG A 84 -15.99 6.37 5.29
C ARG A 84 -16.20 7.70 6.01
N PRO A 85 -17.25 8.46 5.71
CA PRO A 85 -17.59 9.63 6.51
C PRO A 85 -17.76 9.16 7.96
N ALA A 86 -17.10 9.84 8.89
CA ALA A 86 -17.34 9.64 10.31
C ALA A 86 -18.82 9.93 10.56
N LYS A 87 -19.58 8.92 11.02
CA LYS A 87 -20.94 9.15 11.49
C LYS A 87 -20.84 10.01 12.75
N SER A 88 -21.39 11.22 12.68
CA SER A 88 -21.59 12.11 13.84
C SER A 88 -22.62 11.53 14.80
#